data_AF-A0A2H6ENU5-F1
#
_entry.id   AF-A0A2H6ENU5-F1
#
_cell.length_a   1.000
_cell.length_b   1.000
_cell.length_c   1.000
_cell.angle_alpha   90.00
_cell.angle_beta   90.00
_cell.angle_gamma   90.00
#
_symmetry.space_group_name_H-M   'P 1'
#
loop_
_entity.id
_entity.type
_entity.pdbx_description
1 polymer ?
#
loop_
_entity_poly.entity_id
_entity_poly.type
_entity_poly.pdbx_seq_one_letter_code
_entity_poly.pdbx_strand_id
1 'polypeptide(L)'
;MTHLMIRLNGIYKDIGEIEFKSGQNLFWHQLSMEAPPQIPFGSSIEITLCFEERDLTNGKNGIIWASYDLRQAEIIRDALLSQNLSVNLRTERIGKYVLHLLVIPDEVDIDAAINFVWKDRSGLRLKPDWHYKADQGNESFNKWINNL
;
A
#
# COMPACT_ATOMS: atom_id res chain seq x y z
N MET A 1 -11.63 4.82 -13.97
CA MET A 1 -10.25 4.47 -13.58
C MET A 1 -9.64 5.71 -12.95
N THR A 2 -9.41 5.70 -11.64
CA THR A 2 -8.82 6.84 -10.94
C THR A 2 -7.31 6.71 -10.99
N HIS A 3 -6.63 7.66 -11.63
CA HIS A 3 -5.18 7.81 -11.54
C HIS A 3 -4.95 8.97 -10.58
N LEU A 4 -4.39 8.70 -9.41
CA LEU A 4 -3.93 9.78 -8.55
C LEU A 4 -2.54 10.17 -9.02
N MET A 5 -2.43 11.37 -9.57
CA MET A 5 -1.18 11.93 -10.07
C MET A 5 -0.80 13.10 -9.16
N ILE A 6 0.23 12.90 -8.32
CA ILE A 6 0.78 13.98 -7.50
C ILE A 6 1.94 14.58 -8.29
N ARG A 7 1.87 15.88 -8.58
CA ARG A 7 2.95 16.62 -9.23
C ARG A 7 3.60 17.56 -8.24
N LEU A 8 4.90 17.40 -8.05
CA LEU A 8 5.71 18.24 -7.18
C LEU A 8 6.72 18.99 -8.05
N ASN A 9 6.74 20.31 -7.90
CA ASN A 9 7.65 21.19 -8.64
C ASN A 9 8.72 21.74 -7.71
N GLY A 10 9.98 21.56 -8.10
CA GLY A 10 11.14 22.02 -7.35
C GLY A 10 12.23 22.56 -8.26
N ILE A 11 13.33 22.96 -7.64
CA ILE A 11 14.51 23.49 -8.30
C ILE A 11 15.69 22.60 -7.92
N TYR A 12 16.48 22.21 -8.91
CA TYR A 12 17.72 21.49 -8.67
C TYR A 12 18.77 22.44 -8.09
N LYS A 13 19.08 22.28 -6.80
CA LYS A 13 19.83 23.26 -6.02
C LYS A 13 21.31 22.91 -5.90
N ASP A 14 21.60 21.62 -5.73
CA ASP A 14 22.93 21.07 -5.62
C ASP A 14 22.94 19.62 -6.15
N ILE A 15 24.10 18.97 -6.16
CA ILE A 15 24.29 17.60 -6.65
C ILE A 15 23.31 16.65 -5.97
N GLY A 16 22.31 16.21 -6.73
CA GLY A 16 21.26 15.33 -6.27
C GLY A 16 20.31 15.96 -5.26
N GLU A 17 20.23 17.28 -5.11
CA GLU A 17 19.31 17.95 -4.20
C GLU A 17 18.25 18.76 -4.95
N ILE A 18 16.98 18.45 -4.66
CA ILE A 18 15.80 19.13 -5.22
C ILE A 18 15.10 19.88 -4.10
N GLU A 19 15.02 21.20 -4.20
CA GLU A 19 14.31 22.07 -3.26
C GLU A 19 12.91 22.37 -3.79
N PHE A 20 11.88 22.03 -3.02
CA PHE A 20 10.49 22.32 -3.37
C PHE A 20 10.06 23.70 -2.88
N LYS A 21 8.98 24.23 -3.47
CA LYS A 21 8.36 25.50 -3.02
C LYS A 21 7.95 25.52 -1.54
N SER A 22 7.73 24.35 -0.94
CA SER A 22 7.42 24.20 0.49
C SER A 22 8.64 24.40 1.40
N GLY A 23 9.84 24.57 0.85
CA GLY A 23 11.10 24.63 1.60
C GLY A 23 11.63 23.26 2.05
N GLN A 24 10.96 22.17 1.64
CA GLN A 24 11.46 20.81 1.85
C GLN A 24 12.43 20.43 0.73
N ASN A 25 13.45 19.65 1.10
CA ASN A 25 14.42 19.11 0.16
C ASN A 25 14.22 17.61 -0.01
N LEU A 26 14.44 17.14 -1.23
CA LEU A 26 14.48 15.74 -1.59
C LEU A 26 15.82 15.42 -2.22
N PHE A 27 16.46 14.37 -1.70
CA PHE A 27 17.75 13.93 -2.19
C PHE A 27 17.59 12.78 -3.18
N TRP A 28 18.42 12.79 -4.23
CA TRP A 28 18.34 11.84 -5.34
C TRP A 28 18.47 10.38 -4.89
N HIS A 29 19.32 10.12 -3.90
CA HIS A 29 19.50 8.78 -3.33
C HIS A 29 18.22 8.22 -2.67
N GLN A 30 17.22 9.08 -2.38
CA GLN A 30 15.91 8.67 -1.88
C GLN A 30 14.95 8.25 -3.01
N LEU A 31 15.27 8.61 -4.25
CA LEU A 31 14.49 8.28 -5.46
C LEU A 31 15.10 7.14 -6.27
N SER A 32 16.42 7.07 -6.34
CA SER A 32 17.15 6.10 -7.15
C SER A 32 18.48 5.69 -6.49
N MET A 33 18.87 4.44 -6.73
CA MET A 33 20.20 3.94 -6.37
C MET A 33 21.27 4.34 -7.40
N GLU A 34 20.87 4.90 -8.54
CA GLU A 34 21.75 5.37 -9.59
C GLU A 34 22.32 6.76 -9.28
N ALA A 35 23.41 7.13 -9.97
CA ALA A 35 24.00 8.45 -9.84
C ALA A 35 23.01 9.57 -10.24
N PRO A 36 23.07 10.75 -9.59
CA PRO A 36 22.23 11.88 -9.97
C PRO A 36 22.54 12.37 -11.39
N PRO A 37 21.53 12.87 -12.11
CA PRO A 37 21.71 13.37 -13.47
C PRO A 37 22.56 14.64 -13.46
N GLN A 38 23.38 14.80 -14.51
CA GLN A 38 24.20 15.99 -14.70
C GLN A 38 23.36 17.09 -15.36
N ILE A 39 22.64 17.86 -14.54
CA ILE A 39 21.78 18.97 -14.98
C ILE A 39 22.20 20.30 -14.35
N PRO A 40 21.98 21.45 -15.01
CA PRO A 40 22.37 22.75 -14.48
C PRO A 40 21.66 23.08 -13.15
N PHE A 41 22.38 23.69 -12.21
CA PHE A 41 21.75 24.28 -11.02
C PHE A 41 20.73 25.35 -11.41
N GLY A 42 19.63 25.42 -10.67
CA GLY A 42 18.48 26.27 -10.99
C GLY A 42 17.50 25.65 -11.99
N SER A 43 17.79 24.46 -12.53
CA SER A 43 16.87 23.76 -13.43
C SER A 43 15.55 23.40 -12.72
N SER A 44 14.43 23.66 -13.39
CA SER A 44 13.11 23.26 -12.90
C SER A 44 12.97 21.74 -12.97
N ILE A 45 12.56 21.13 -11.87
CA ILE A 45 12.30 19.68 -11.78
C ILE A 45 10.82 19.47 -11.48
N GLU A 46 10.17 18.64 -12.30
CA GLU A 46 8.83 18.12 -12.02
C GLU A 46 8.97 16.64 -11.63
N ILE A 47 8.52 16.29 -10.44
CA ILE A 47 8.38 14.90 -10.00
C ILE A 47 6.91 14.53 -10.07
N THR A 48 6.62 13.46 -10.79
CA THR A 48 5.29 12.88 -10.87
C THR A 48 5.27 11.56 -10.12
N LEU A 49 4.41 11.46 -9.11
CA LEU A 49 4.06 10.21 -8.47
C LEU A 49 2.72 9.74 -9.04
N CYS A 50 2.74 8.57 -9.68
CA CYS A 50 1.55 7.92 -10.21
C CYS A 50 1.18 6.73 -9.34
N PHE A 51 -0.05 6.71 -8.85
CA PHE A 51 -0.63 5.57 -8.16
C PHE A 51 -1.80 5.02 -8.96
N GLU A 52 -1.76 3.71 -9.23
CA GLU A 52 -2.93 2.99 -9.74
C GLU A 52 -3.68 2.39 -8.56
N GLU A 53 -4.87 2.93 -8.26
CA GLU A 53 -5.74 2.39 -7.21
C GLU A 53 -6.05 0.90 -7.44
N ARG A 54 -6.07 0.47 -8.70
CA ARG A 54 -6.29 -0.94 -9.07
C ARG A 54 -5.12 -1.86 -8.71
N ASP A 55 -3.89 -1.36 -8.64
CA ASP A 55 -2.77 -2.17 -8.18
C ASP A 55 -2.98 -2.62 -6.72
N LEU A 56 -3.57 -1.75 -5.90
CA LEU A 56 -3.91 -2.04 -4.51
C LEU A 56 -5.14 -2.95 -4.38
N THR A 57 -6.09 -2.86 -5.32
CA THR A 57 -7.32 -3.68 -5.28
C THR A 57 -7.24 -5.00 -6.03
N ASN A 58 -6.23 -5.22 -6.87
CA ASN A 58 -6.16 -6.41 -7.73
C ASN A 58 -5.17 -7.47 -7.23
N GLY A 59 -4.64 -7.34 -6.01
CA GLY A 59 -3.74 -8.36 -5.48
C GLY A 59 -2.34 -8.33 -6.12
N LYS A 60 -1.86 -7.18 -6.59
CA LYS A 60 -0.53 -7.09 -7.23
C LYS A 60 0.55 -7.64 -6.29
N ASN A 61 1.45 -8.46 -6.83
CA ASN A 61 2.45 -9.21 -6.06
C ASN A 61 1.85 -10.15 -4.99
N GLY A 62 0.61 -10.61 -5.18
CA GLY A 62 -0.12 -11.47 -4.25
C GLY A 62 -0.69 -10.75 -3.02
N ILE A 63 -0.51 -9.43 -2.88
CA ILE A 63 -0.93 -8.70 -1.67
C ILE A 63 -2.43 -8.41 -1.74
N ILE A 64 -3.22 -9.14 -0.95
CA ILE A 64 -4.69 -9.02 -0.96
C ILE A 64 -5.25 -8.22 0.22
N TRP A 65 -4.46 -8.01 1.27
CA TRP A 65 -4.85 -7.26 2.46
C TRP A 65 -3.63 -6.67 3.15
N ALA A 66 -3.78 -5.50 3.78
CA ALA A 66 -2.82 -4.96 4.73
C ALA A 66 -3.51 -4.36 5.95
N SER A 67 -2.92 -4.56 7.13
CA SER A 67 -3.40 -3.97 8.37
C SER A 67 -2.29 -3.57 9.33
N TYR A 68 -2.53 -2.51 10.09
CA TYR A 68 -1.71 -2.16 11.25
C TYR A 68 -2.05 -3.01 12.49
N ASP A 69 -3.21 -3.68 12.52
CA ASP A 69 -3.63 -4.58 13.59
C ASP A 69 -3.27 -6.04 13.22
N LEU A 70 -2.32 -6.63 13.96
CA LEU A 70 -1.91 -8.02 13.79
C LEU A 70 -3.10 -8.98 13.95
N ARG A 71 -3.96 -8.75 14.94
CA ARG A 71 -5.10 -9.62 15.22
C ARG A 71 -6.05 -9.69 14.03
N GLN A 72 -6.28 -8.55 13.38
CA GLN A 72 -7.08 -8.49 12.16
C GLN A 72 -6.44 -9.34 11.06
N ALA A 73 -5.15 -9.17 10.82
CA ALA A 73 -4.44 -9.91 9.78
C ALA A 73 -4.46 -11.43 10.04
N GLU A 74 -4.27 -11.86 11.29
CA GLU A 74 -4.34 -13.27 11.69
C GLU A 74 -5.75 -13.87 11.50
N ILE A 75 -6.80 -13.15 11.91
CA ILE A 75 -8.18 -13.62 11.73
C ILE A 75 -8.52 -13.81 10.25
N ILE A 76 -8.14 -12.87 9.39
CA ILE A 76 -8.39 -12.96 7.95
C ILE A 76 -7.54 -14.10 7.35
N ARG A 77 -6.29 -14.25 7.77
CA ARG A 77 -5.41 -15.36 7.36
C ARG A 77 -6.05 -16.71 7.69
N ASP A 78 -6.49 -16.90 8.92
CA ASP A 78 -7.03 -18.17 9.38
C ASP A 78 -8.36 -18.50 8.67
N ALA A 79 -9.16 -17.47 8.36
CA ALA A 79 -10.35 -17.64 7.54
C ALA A 79 -10.00 -18.10 6.10
N LEU A 80 -8.98 -17.52 5.47
CA LEU A 80 -8.52 -17.96 4.14
C LEU A 80 -8.00 -19.40 4.17
N LEU A 81 -7.20 -19.76 5.18
CA LEU A 81 -6.71 -21.12 5.36
C LEU A 81 -7.87 -22.12 5.50
N SER A 82 -8.96 -21.75 6.18
CA SER A 82 -10.16 -22.60 6.30
C SER A 82 -10.87 -22.86 4.97
N GLN A 83 -10.65 -22.01 3.96
CA GLN A 83 -11.14 -22.19 2.59
C GLN A 83 -10.16 -22.94 1.70
N ASN A 84 -9.09 -23.51 2.27
CA ASN A 84 -7.96 -24.12 1.56
C ASN A 84 -7.20 -23.14 0.65
N LEU A 85 -7.23 -21.84 0.95
CA LEU A 85 -6.44 -20.84 0.23
C LEU A 85 -5.11 -20.62 0.95
N SER A 86 -4.00 -20.86 0.24
CA SER A 86 -2.66 -20.65 0.78
C SER A 86 -2.39 -19.16 0.96
N VAL A 87 -1.93 -18.76 2.15
CA VAL A 87 -1.69 -17.35 2.48
C VAL A 87 -0.52 -17.21 3.45
N ASN A 88 0.35 -16.25 3.16
CA ASN A 88 1.47 -15.87 4.00
C ASN A 88 1.18 -14.56 4.72
N LEU A 89 1.52 -14.48 6.00
CA LEU A 89 1.53 -13.24 6.77
C LEU A 89 2.94 -12.66 6.77
N ARG A 90 3.14 -11.57 6.04
CA ARG A 90 4.42 -10.83 5.98
C ARG A 90 4.31 -9.57 6.83
N THR A 91 5.34 -9.24 7.58
CA THR A 91 5.37 -8.02 8.41
C THR A 91 6.46 -7.09 7.91
N GLU A 92 6.09 -5.84 7.64
CA GLU A 92 6.97 -4.78 7.15
C GLU A 92 7.00 -3.62 8.14
N ARG A 93 8.16 -2.95 8.24
CA ARG A 93 8.29 -1.72 9.04
C ARG A 93 8.32 -0.51 8.13
N ILE A 94 7.41 0.43 8.36
CA ILE A 94 7.34 1.71 7.65
C ILE A 94 7.57 2.83 8.67
N GLY A 95 8.83 3.26 8.78
CA GLY A 95 9.25 4.18 9.83
C GLY A 95 9.02 3.58 11.23
N LYS A 96 8.17 4.23 12.03
CA LYS A 96 7.78 3.75 13.36
C LYS A 96 6.57 2.79 13.36
N TYR A 97 5.94 2.58 12.21
CA TYR A 97 4.74 1.77 12.09
C TYR A 97 5.07 0.36 11.62
N VAL A 98 4.27 -0.61 12.06
CA VAL A 98 4.35 -2.01 11.64
C VAL A 98 3.12 -2.30 10.79
N LEU A 99 3.35 -2.82 9.58
CA LEU A 99 2.30 -3.17 8.64
C LEU A 99 2.32 -4.68 8.40
N HIS A 100 1.17 -5.32 8.53
CA HIS A 100 0.97 -6.74 8.33
C HIS A 100 0.26 -6.98 7.00
N LEU A 101 0.90 -7.73 6.11
CA LEU A 101 0.48 -8.00 4.74
C LEU A 101 0.03 -9.45 4.61
N LEU A 102 -1.12 -9.68 4.00
CA LEU A 102 -1.55 -11.01 3.56
C LEU A 102 -1.19 -11.20 2.10
N VAL A 103 -0.35 -12.20 1.85
CA VAL A 103 0.23 -12.48 0.53
C VAL A 103 -0.17 -13.88 0.09
N ILE A 104 -0.92 -13.96 -1.01
CA ILE A 104 -1.21 -15.22 -1.67
C ILE A 104 -0.01 -15.58 -2.56
N PRO A 105 0.65 -16.73 -2.33
CA PRO A 105 1.86 -17.09 -3.06
C PRO A 105 1.58 -17.58 -4.48
N ASP A 106 0.40 -18.14 -4.74
CA ASP A 106 0.00 -18.65 -6.05
C ASP A 106 -0.96 -17.67 -6.72
N GLU A 107 -0.60 -17.23 -7.93
CA GLU A 107 -1.41 -16.24 -8.67
C GLU A 107 -2.81 -16.75 -8.99
N VAL A 108 -2.99 -18.07 -9.15
CA VAL A 108 -4.32 -18.64 -9.48
C VAL A 108 -5.34 -18.48 -8.35
N ASP A 109 -4.86 -18.34 -7.11
CA ASP A 109 -5.70 -18.23 -5.91
C ASP A 109 -6.02 -16.77 -5.53
N ILE A 110 -5.33 -15.80 -6.13
CA ILE A 110 -5.47 -14.37 -5.77
C ILE A 110 -6.92 -13.91 -5.91
N ASP A 111 -7.55 -14.19 -7.05
CA ASP A 111 -8.93 -13.76 -7.29
C ASP A 111 -9.91 -14.42 -6.33
N ALA A 112 -9.73 -15.71 -6.04
CA ALA A 112 -10.56 -16.45 -5.09
C ALA A 112 -10.43 -15.86 -3.68
N ALA A 113 -9.20 -15.55 -3.25
CA ALA A 113 -8.93 -14.97 -1.94
C ALA A 113 -9.48 -13.54 -1.82
N ILE A 114 -9.26 -12.71 -2.85
CA ILE A 114 -9.86 -11.37 -2.96
C ILE A 114 -11.38 -11.47 -2.86
N ASN A 115 -11.99 -12.37 -3.63
CA ASN A 115 -13.43 -12.52 -3.66
C ASN A 115 -13.97 -12.93 -2.29
N PHE A 116 -13.35 -13.92 -1.64
CA PHE A 116 -13.71 -14.37 -0.31
C PHE A 116 -13.58 -13.26 0.75
N VAL A 117 -12.53 -12.44 0.70
CA VAL A 117 -12.34 -11.38 1.69
C VAL A 117 -13.41 -10.29 1.56
N TRP A 118 -13.74 -9.84 0.35
CA TRP A 118 -14.52 -8.59 0.20
C TRP A 118 -15.68 -8.55 -0.80
N LYS A 119 -15.81 -9.50 -1.74
CA LYS A 119 -16.79 -9.43 -2.85
C LYS A 119 -17.90 -10.47 -2.68
N ASP A 120 -17.57 -11.65 -2.14
CA ASP A 120 -18.50 -12.78 -2.04
C ASP A 120 -19.44 -12.64 -0.85
N ARG A 121 -20.72 -12.97 -1.08
CA ARG A 121 -21.75 -12.92 -0.05
C ARG A 121 -21.55 -13.96 1.06
N SER A 122 -20.93 -15.09 0.73
CA SER A 122 -20.55 -16.16 1.65
C SER A 122 -19.18 -15.93 2.31
N GLY A 123 -18.47 -14.88 1.91
CA GLY A 123 -17.16 -14.53 2.42
C GLY A 123 -17.20 -13.61 3.65
N LEU A 124 -16.06 -13.00 3.97
CA LEU A 124 -15.94 -12.09 5.12
C LEU A 124 -16.64 -10.75 4.88
N ARG A 125 -16.81 -10.34 3.62
CA ARG A 125 -17.43 -9.06 3.22
C ARG A 125 -16.74 -7.84 3.84
N LEU A 126 -15.44 -7.96 4.12
CA LEU A 126 -14.62 -6.87 4.64
C LEU A 126 -14.34 -5.91 3.49
N LYS A 127 -14.91 -4.71 3.53
CA LYS A 127 -14.57 -3.70 2.53
C LYS A 127 -13.10 -3.29 2.71
N PRO A 128 -12.36 -3.10 1.60
CA PRO A 128 -11.05 -2.47 1.63
C PRO A 128 -11.16 -1.02 2.09
N ASP A 129 -11.32 -0.85 3.40
CA ASP A 129 -11.22 0.45 4.04
C ASP A 129 -9.74 0.69 4.32
N TRP A 130 -9.03 1.26 3.35
CA TRP A 130 -7.64 1.66 3.48
C TRP A 130 -7.49 3.05 4.13
N HIS A 131 -8.60 3.68 4.52
CA HIS A 131 -8.64 5.07 4.99
C HIS A 131 -8.69 5.15 6.52
N TYR A 132 -7.82 4.40 7.20
CA TYR A 132 -7.69 4.47 8.66
C TYR A 132 -6.23 4.70 9.05
N LYS A 133 -6.02 5.49 10.11
CA LYS A 133 -4.68 5.77 10.62
C LYS A 133 -4.10 4.53 11.30
N ALA A 134 -2.77 4.48 11.43
CA ALA A 134 -2.08 3.36 12.07
C ALA A 134 -2.47 3.12 13.54
N ASP A 135 -3.02 4.13 14.21
CA ASP A 135 -3.53 4.07 15.58
C ASP A 135 -5.05 3.84 15.66
N GLN A 136 -5.71 3.61 14.53
CA GLN A 136 -7.14 3.35 14.43
C GLN A 136 -7.41 1.92 13.99
N GLY A 137 -8.58 1.38 14.37
CA GLY A 137 -9.03 0.09 13.87
C GLY A 137 -9.76 0.24 12.53
N ASN A 138 -9.63 -0.75 11.66
CA ASN A 138 -10.38 -0.81 10.41
C ASN A 138 -11.89 -0.88 10.68
N GLU A 139 -12.67 0.10 10.22
CA GLU A 139 -14.09 0.16 10.54
C GLU A 139 -14.87 -1.02 9.97
N SER A 140 -14.54 -1.46 8.75
CA SER A 140 -15.24 -2.59 8.14
C SER A 140 -15.07 -3.86 8.96
N PHE A 141 -13.87 -4.08 9.50
CA PHE A 141 -13.59 -5.21 10.37
C PHE A 141 -14.27 -5.09 11.72
N ASN A 142 -14.27 -3.89 12.31
CA ASN A 142 -14.97 -3.64 13.56
C ASN A 142 -16.49 -3.83 13.41
N LYS A 143 -17.10 -3.45 12.29
CA LYS A 143 -18.51 -3.73 12.02
C LYS A 143 -18.76 -5.23 11.88
N TRP A 144 -17.91 -5.91 11.11
CA TRP A 144 -18.00 -7.35 10.90
C TRP A 144 -17.93 -8.17 12.19
N ILE A 145 -16.95 -7.90 13.07
CA ILE A 145 -16.80 -8.66 14.32
C ILE A 145 -17.94 -8.39 15.33
N ASN A 146 -18.59 -7.23 15.22
CA ASN A 146 -19.70 -6.84 16.08
C ASN A 146 -21.09 -7.15 15.47
N ASN A 147 -21.14 -7.82 14.31
CA ASN A 147 -22.38 -8.08 13.55
C ASN A 147 -23.21 -6.82 13.23
N LEU A 148 -22.53 -5.72 12.91
CA LEU A 148 -23.12 -4.42 12.54
C LEU A 148 -23.20 -4.21 11.03
#